data_AF-A0A495JX43-F1
#
_entry.id   AF-A0A495JX43-F1
#
_cell.length_a   1.000
_cell.length_b   1.000
_cell.length_c   1.000
_cell.angle_alpha   90.00
_cell.angle_beta   90.00
_cell.angle_gamma   90.00
#
_symmetry.space_group_name_H-M   'P 1'
#
loop_
_entity.id
_entity.type
_entity.pdbx_description
1 polymer ?
#
loop_
_entity_poly.entity_id
_entity_poly.type
_entity_poly.pdbx_seq_one_letter_code
_entity_poly.pdbx_strand_id
1 'polypeptide(L)' 'MIPGTTYLLRGEPVVAIVAWRQQRKTERMPRVPHLDLKPTTPRNVMVQLPDGTCVVRPFRGLRRAGAQ' A
#
# COMPACT_ATOMS: atom_id res chain seq x y z
N MET A 1 -6.29 -1.86 -1.15
CA MET A 1 -5.58 -1.32 -2.33
C MET A 1 -5.12 -2.50 -3.16
N ILE A 2 -5.12 -2.37 -4.48
CA ILE A 2 -4.80 -3.46 -5.41
C ILE A 2 -3.52 -3.05 -6.18
N PRO A 3 -2.42 -3.79 -6.06
CA PRO A 3 -1.24 -3.58 -6.91
C PRO A 3 -1.60 -3.64 -8.41
N GLY A 4 -0.92 -2.86 -9.23
CA GLY A 4 -1.23 -2.65 -10.65
C GLY A 4 -2.37 -1.68 -10.92
N THR A 5 -3.08 -1.19 -9.89
CA THR A 5 -4.14 -0.19 -10.07
C THR A 5 -3.58 1.23 -10.09
N THR A 6 -4.07 2.04 -11.02
CA THR A 6 -3.80 3.48 -11.09
C THR A 6 -4.68 4.25 -10.10
N TYR A 7 -4.05 5.12 -9.34
CA TYR A 7 -4.66 6.04 -8.39
C TYR A 7 -4.27 7.48 -8.75
N LEU A 8 -4.93 8.44 -8.12
CA LEU A 8 -4.60 9.85 -8.19
C LEU A 8 -3.98 10.29 -6.86
N LEU A 9 -2.78 10.86 -6.91
CA LEU A 9 -2.12 11.56 -5.82
C LEU A 9 -2.17 13.06 -6.10
N ARG A 10 -3.05 13.79 -5.39
CA ARG A 10 -3.26 15.24 -5.61
C ARG A 10 -3.62 15.60 -7.06
N GLY A 11 -4.31 14.71 -7.77
CA GLY A 11 -4.68 14.88 -9.19
C GLY A 11 -3.76 14.16 -10.16
N GLU A 12 -2.53 13.83 -9.75
CA GLU A 12 -1.55 13.17 -10.61
C GLU A 12 -1.70 11.65 -10.61
N PRO A 13 -1.62 10.97 -11.78
CA PRO A 13 -1.70 9.52 -11.85
C PRO A 13 -0.47 8.87 -11.22
N VAL A 14 -0.71 7.88 -10.36
CA VAL A 14 0.33 7.06 -9.74
C VAL A 14 -0.10 5.60 -9.77
N VAL A 15 0.84 4.69 -10.03
CA VAL A 15 0.55 3.25 -10.06
C VAL A 15 0.93 2.65 -8.72
N ALA A 16 -0.01 1.99 -8.04
CA ALA A 16 0.33 1.24 -6.85
C ALA A 16 1.04 -0.06 -7.24
N ILE A 17 2.29 -0.25 -6.82
CA ILE A 17 3.10 -1.42 -7.21
C ILE A 17 3.25 -2.43 -6.06
N VAL A 18 3.20 -1.97 -4.80
CA VAL A 18 3.23 -2.87 -3.62
C VAL A 18 2.25 -2.42 -2.56
N ALA A 19 1.48 -3.37 -2.06
CA ALA A 19 0.50 -3.21 -0.99
C ALA A 19 0.84 -4.06 0.23
N TRP A 20 0.79 -3.45 1.41
CA TRP A 20 0.70 -4.23 2.63
C TRP A 20 -0.75 -4.72 2.82
N ARG A 21 -0.94 -6.04 2.77
CA ARG A 21 -2.25 -6.68 3.02
C ARG A 21 -2.34 -7.15 4.46
N GLN A 22 -3.56 -7.30 4.96
CA GLN A 22 -3.76 -7.78 6.32
C GLN A 22 -3.33 -9.24 6.41
N GLN A 23 -2.51 -9.53 7.42
CA GLN A 23 -2.15 -10.88 7.73
C GLN A 23 -3.42 -11.64 8.09
N ARG A 24 -3.62 -12.80 7.46
CA ARG A 24 -4.78 -13.65 7.76
C ARG A 24 -4.60 -14.27 9.14
N LYS A 25 -5.70 -14.61 9.82
CA LYS A 25 -5.64 -15.30 11.13
C LYS A 25 -4.80 -16.59 11.05
N THR A 26 -4.92 -17.32 9.93
CA THR A 26 -4.15 -18.54 9.64
C THR A 26 -2.68 -18.30 9.34
N GLU A 27 -2.30 -17.07 8.99
CA GLU A 27 -0.92 -16.68 8.65
C GLU A 27 -0.24 -15.96 9.81
N ARG A 28 -0.90 -15.81 10.97
CA ARG A 28 -0.43 -14.97 12.07
C ARG A 28 0.91 -15.48 12.58
N MET A 29 1.95 -14.67 12.37
CA MET A 29 3.29 -15.02 12.81
C MET A 29 3.37 -15.00 14.35
N PRO A 30 4.14 -15.93 14.94
CA PRO A 30 4.38 -15.93 16.37
C PRO A 30 5.11 -14.64 16.77
N ARG A 31 4.80 -14.12 17.96
CA ARG A 31 5.54 -13.01 18.55
C ARG A 31 6.90 -13.55 18.97
N VAL A 32 7.98 -12.99 18.44
CA VAL A 32 9.36 -13.37 18.79
C VAL A 32 10.06 -12.19 19.47
N PRO A 33 11.09 -12.43 20.29
CA PRO A 33 11.89 -11.35 20.87
C PRO A 33 12.35 -10.37 19.78
N HIS A 34 12.26 -9.07 20.06
CA HIS A 34 12.66 -7.98 19.16
C HIS A 34 11.81 -7.77 17.88
N LEU A 35 10.76 -8.56 17.65
CA LEU A 35 9.83 -8.35 16.55
C LEU A 35 8.39 -8.31 17.06
N ASP A 36 7.86 -7.09 17.23
CA ASP A 36 6.45 -6.89 17.59
C ASP A 36 5.63 -6.50 16.36
N LEU A 37 4.85 -7.45 15.85
CA LEU A 37 3.97 -7.23 14.71
C LEU A 37 2.63 -6.70 15.20
N LYS A 38 2.25 -5.49 14.77
CA LYS A 38 0.91 -4.97 15.03
C LYS A 38 -0.15 -5.83 14.29
N PRO A 39 -1.32 -6.06 14.91
CA PRO A 39 -2.40 -6.83 14.28
C PRO A 39 -3.04 -6.12 13.07
N THR A 40 -2.74 -4.83 12.89
CA THR A 40 -3.22 -4.02 11.78
C THR A 40 -2.17 -3.93 10.68
N THR A 41 -2.62 -3.92 9.43
CA THR A 41 -1.75 -3.64 8.28
C THR A 41 -1.00 -2.32 8.42
N PRO A 42 0.28 -2.28 8.02
CA PRO A 42 0.92 -1.03 7.64
C PRO A 42 0.03 -0.31 6.62
N ARG A 43 -0.25 0.97 6.86
CA ARG A 43 -1.14 1.77 5.99
C ARG A 43 -0.44 2.33 4.76
N ASN A 44 0.79 1.89 4.51
CA ASN A 44 1.63 2.41 3.46
C ASN A 44 1.44 1.64 2.15
N VAL A 45 1.81 2.28 1.06
CA VAL A 45 1.80 1.76 -0.31
C VAL A 45 3.08 2.24 -0.97
N MET A 46 3.69 1.37 -1.76
CA MET A 46 4.68 1.80 -2.74
C MET A 46 3.95 2.18 -4.02
N VAL A 47 4.11 3.43 -4.44
CA VAL A 47 3.61 3.92 -5.73
C VAL A 47 4.78 4.25 -6.64
N GLN A 48 4.56 4.07 -7.93
CA GLN A 48 5.38 4.64 -8.98
C GLN A 48 4.74 5.94 -9.48
N LEU A 49 5.53 6.99 -9.51
CA LEU A 49 5.19 8.30 -10.05
C LEU A 49 5.33 8.31 -11.59
N PRO A 50 4.78 9.30 -12.31
CA PRO A 50 4.86 9.37 -13.77
C PRO A 50 6.29 9.39 -14.33
N ASP A 51 7.24 9.93 -13.56
CA ASP A 51 8.67 9.98 -13.90
C ASP A 51 9.42 8.65 -13.66
N GLY A 52 8.71 7.61 -13.20
CA GLY A 52 9.26 6.30 -12.86
C GLY A 52 9.76 6.17 -11.41
N THR A 53 9.84 7.27 -10.65
CA THR A 53 10.30 7.27 -9.26
C THR A 53 9.36 6.45 -8.38
N CYS A 54 9.92 5.62 -7.50
CA CYS A 54 9.15 4.81 -6.56
C CYS A 54 9.21 5.38 -5.14
N VAL A 55 8.05 5.57 -4.51
CA VAL A 55 7.95 6.15 -3.16
C VAL A 55 7.00 5.33 -2.29
N VAL A 56 7.41 5.06 -1.04
CA VAL A 56 6.55 4.48 -0.01
C VAL A 56 5.86 5.61 0.75
N ARG A 57 4.52 5.60 0.77
CA ARG A 57 3.72 6.61 1.48
C ARG A 57 2.41 6.05 2.02
N PRO A 58 1.70 6.75 2.92
CA PRO A 58 0.36 6.33 3.35
C PRO A 58 -0.62 6.24 2.18
N PHE A 59 -1.49 5.24 2.16
CA PHE A 59 -2.57 5.11 1.18
C PHE A 59 -3.60 6.26 1.29
N ARG A 60 -3.68 6.91 2.45
CA ARG A 60 -4.57 8.06 2.68
C ARG A 60 -4.35 9.13 1.60
N GLY A 61 -5.45 9.62 1.05
CA GLY A 61 -5.47 10.66 0.03
C GLY A 61 -5.28 10.16 -1.41
N LEU A 62 -4.99 8.87 -1.63
CA LEU A 62 -5.08 8.29 -2.97
C LEU A 62 -6.55 8.06 -3.33
N ARG A 63 -6.95 8.57 -4.49
CA ARG A 63 -8.28 8.35 -5.05
C ARG A 63 -8.17 7.39 -6.21
N ARG A 64 -9.14 6.51 -6.43
CA ARG A 64 -9.16 5.72 -7.67
C ARG A 64 -9.30 6.69 -8.84
N ALA A 65 -8.40 6.60 -9.82
CA ALA A 65 -8.75 7.05 -11.16
C ALA A 65 -9.92 6.15 -11.57
N GLY A 66 -11.06 6.72 -11.96
CA GLY A 66 -12.34 6.02 -12.02
C GLY A 66 -12.27 4.62 -12.61
N ALA A 67 -12.98 3.68 -11.97
CA ALA A 67 -13.67 2.67 -12.75
C ALA A 67 -14.59 3.48 -13.69
N GLN A 68 -14.27 3.49 -14.97
CA GLN A 68 -15.24 3.88 -15.99
C GLN A 68 -16.38 2.86 -15.97
#